data_AF-A0AA95KDX7-F1
#
_entry.id   AF-A0AA95KDX7-F1
#
_cell.length_a   1.000
_cell.length_b   1.000
_cell.length_c   1.000
_cell.angle_alpha   90.00
_cell.angle_beta   90.00
_cell.angle_gamma   90.00
#
_symmetry.space_group_name_H-M   'P 1'
#
loop_
_entity.id
_entity.type
_entity.pdbx_description
1 polymer ?
#
loop_
_entity_poly.entity_id
_entity_poly.type
_entity_poly.pdbx_seq_one_letter_code
_entity_poly.pdbx_strand_id
1 'polypeptide(L)'
;MKYLLPLSLSLLLLNTTALAENVPSDLGAKLKETFGSEPDAINSTPIANVFEARFKNEIVYTTGDAEYVFNGSLIKIKTKENLTNNAIKAFNKSIVDKIDKEKAIEYKASGEEKYIVYAFVDVECPYCKKLHKEVKALNEGGVTVRYLAYPRAGMDSEAAKTMATIWCATDKNNALDVAMVEQLDPSLEAIMKQGSIDIQEMTKDLKENHEIMQKLNKAIEKGKTSEEKVQIAREFMKEHKAEFDKLDKKAEKPAPAAKAAPEKSEKSENCTAIIEEHYKLGQSLQVAATPSLITLNGDKIDGYDKAEKLIAKLANFKK
;
A
#
# COMPACT_ATOMS: atom_id res chain seq x y z
N MET A 1 -37.36 83.14 13.29
CA MET A 1 -38.06 81.94 12.76
C MET A 1 -37.36 81.52 11.48
N LYS A 2 -37.05 80.22 11.37
CA LYS A 2 -36.50 79.44 10.22
C LYS A 2 -35.02 79.07 10.30
N TYR A 3 -34.85 77.85 10.82
CA TYR A 3 -33.67 77.01 10.83
C TYR A 3 -33.34 76.50 9.41
N LEU A 4 -32.06 76.47 9.06
CA LEU A 4 -31.51 75.77 7.90
C LEU A 4 -30.74 74.54 8.42
N LEU A 5 -31.24 73.34 8.11
CA LEU A 5 -30.63 72.05 8.45
C LEU A 5 -29.90 71.50 7.21
N PRO A 6 -28.63 71.08 7.28
CA PRO A 6 -27.94 70.45 6.17
C PRO A 6 -28.31 68.95 6.11
N LEU A 7 -28.74 68.49 4.94
CA LEU A 7 -29.06 67.10 4.65
C LEU A 7 -27.75 66.32 4.46
N SER A 8 -27.30 65.62 5.50
CA SER A 8 -26.18 64.67 5.43
C SER A 8 -26.64 63.36 4.78
N LEU A 9 -26.25 63.14 3.53
CA LEU A 9 -26.46 61.89 2.82
C LEU A 9 -25.43 60.85 3.31
N SER A 10 -25.77 60.11 4.36
CA SER A 10 -24.98 58.97 4.84
C SER A 10 -25.12 57.80 3.88
N LEU A 11 -24.07 57.56 3.09
CA LEU A 11 -23.93 56.39 2.21
C LEU A 11 -23.65 55.16 3.07
N LEU A 12 -24.69 54.35 3.36
CA LEU A 12 -24.53 53.05 4.01
C LEU A 12 -23.79 52.09 3.06
N LEU A 13 -22.55 51.75 3.39
CA LEU A 13 -21.82 50.62 2.80
C LEU A 13 -22.48 49.31 3.29
N LEU A 14 -23.36 48.73 2.47
CA LEU A 14 -23.83 47.36 2.63
C LEU A 14 -22.66 46.42 2.32
N ASN A 15 -22.00 45.92 3.36
CA ASN A 15 -21.08 44.79 3.24
C ASN A 15 -21.90 43.54 2.88
N THR A 16 -21.96 43.20 1.59
CA THR A 16 -22.49 41.91 1.14
C THR A 16 -21.49 40.81 1.52
N THR A 17 -21.67 40.21 2.70
CA THR A 17 -21.10 38.90 2.96
C THR A 17 -21.73 37.93 1.97
N ALA A 18 -20.96 37.43 1.01
CA ALA A 18 -21.39 36.35 0.13
C ALA A 18 -21.73 35.14 1.02
N LEU A 19 -23.02 34.92 1.28
CA LEU A 19 -23.48 33.71 1.94
C LEU A 19 -23.28 32.57 0.96
N ALA A 20 -22.79 31.43 1.46
CA ALA A 20 -22.80 30.19 0.69
C ALA A 20 -24.26 29.92 0.29
N GLU A 21 -24.50 29.80 -1.02
CA GLU A 21 -25.82 29.54 -1.56
C GLU A 21 -26.28 28.13 -1.15
N ASN A 22 -27.56 27.99 -0.75
CA ASN A 22 -28.09 26.69 -0.36
C ASN A 22 -28.19 25.77 -1.58
N VAL A 23 -27.74 24.52 -1.44
CA VAL A 23 -27.89 23.49 -2.48
C VAL A 23 -29.38 23.30 -2.80
N PRO A 24 -29.81 23.37 -4.08
CA PRO A 24 -31.18 23.08 -4.46
C PRO A 24 -31.57 21.64 -4.07
N SER A 25 -32.72 21.47 -3.42
CA SER A 25 -33.13 20.19 -2.84
C SER A 25 -33.39 19.09 -3.87
N ASP A 26 -33.69 19.47 -5.12
CA ASP A 26 -33.98 18.59 -6.24
C ASP A 26 -32.75 18.30 -7.13
N LEU A 27 -31.60 18.95 -6.87
CA LEU A 27 -30.40 18.83 -7.72
C LEU A 27 -29.89 17.40 -7.81
N GLY A 28 -29.89 16.65 -6.70
CA GLY A 28 -29.48 15.24 -6.70
C GLY A 28 -30.35 14.36 -7.61
N ALA A 29 -31.66 14.58 -7.58
CA ALA A 29 -32.60 13.85 -8.43
C ALA A 29 -32.41 14.18 -9.91
N LYS A 30 -32.16 15.45 -10.26
CA LYS A 30 -31.85 15.85 -11.65
C LYS A 30 -30.56 15.22 -12.16
N LEU A 31 -29.51 15.21 -11.33
CA LEU A 31 -28.23 14.59 -11.71
C LEU A 31 -28.34 13.08 -11.93
N LYS A 32 -29.22 12.40 -11.19
CA LYS A 32 -29.47 10.96 -11.36
C LYS A 32 -29.89 10.58 -12.78
N GLU A 33 -30.66 11.42 -13.46
CA GLU A 33 -31.10 11.17 -14.84
C GLU A 33 -29.93 11.11 -15.82
N THR A 34 -28.88 11.88 -15.56
CA THR A 34 -27.66 11.93 -16.41
C THR A 34 -26.61 10.90 -15.97
N PHE A 35 -26.40 10.74 -14.66
CA PHE A 35 -25.31 9.93 -14.10
C PHE A 35 -25.74 8.51 -13.67
N GLY A 36 -27.01 8.16 -13.82
CA GLY A 36 -27.57 6.84 -13.47
C GLY A 36 -27.68 6.57 -11.96
N SER A 37 -27.19 7.48 -11.13
CA SER A 37 -27.24 7.42 -9.67
C SER A 37 -27.24 8.83 -9.08
N GLU A 38 -27.73 8.98 -7.86
CA GLU A 38 -27.61 10.24 -7.13
C GLU A 38 -26.16 10.42 -6.64
N PRO A 39 -25.66 11.66 -6.56
CA PRO A 39 -24.35 11.93 -5.98
C PRO A 39 -24.32 11.53 -4.50
N ASP A 40 -23.18 11.00 -4.05
CA ASP A 40 -22.96 10.64 -2.65
C ASP A 40 -22.96 11.88 -1.73
N ALA A 41 -22.61 13.04 -2.28
CA ALA A 41 -22.64 14.32 -1.59
C ALA A 41 -22.76 15.47 -2.60
N ILE A 42 -23.46 16.54 -2.21
CA ILE A 42 -23.49 17.80 -2.95
C ILE A 42 -23.11 18.93 -1.99
N ASN A 43 -22.14 19.75 -2.38
CA ASN A 43 -21.64 20.88 -1.59
C ASN A 43 -21.70 22.17 -2.40
N SER A 44 -21.93 23.29 -1.73
CA SER A 44 -21.82 24.62 -2.34
C SER A 44 -20.36 24.94 -2.65
N THR A 45 -20.12 25.65 -3.77
CA THR A 45 -18.80 26.18 -4.09
C THR A 45 -18.73 27.69 -3.82
N PRO A 46 -17.52 28.30 -3.87
CA PRO A 46 -17.38 29.76 -3.84
C PRO A 46 -17.88 30.47 -5.10
N ILE A 47 -18.30 29.73 -6.14
CA ILE A 47 -18.86 30.28 -7.38
C ILE A 47 -20.38 30.22 -7.28
N ALA A 48 -21.04 31.36 -7.46
CA ALA A 48 -22.51 31.47 -7.41
C ALA A 48 -23.16 30.51 -8.43
N ASN A 49 -24.24 29.85 -8.03
CA ASN A 49 -24.96 28.84 -8.80
C ASN A 49 -24.09 27.70 -9.36
N VAL A 50 -22.95 27.39 -8.74
CA VAL A 50 -22.14 26.21 -9.07
C VAL A 50 -21.95 25.35 -7.82
N PHE A 51 -22.29 24.08 -7.97
CA PHE A 51 -22.26 23.09 -6.91
C PHE A 51 -21.28 21.98 -7.24
N GLU A 52 -20.62 21.48 -6.21
CA GLU A 52 -19.75 20.31 -6.27
C GLU A 52 -20.60 19.06 -6.01
N ALA A 53 -20.65 18.13 -6.96
CA ALA A 53 -21.33 16.85 -6.81
C ALA A 53 -20.28 15.73 -6.82
N ARG A 54 -20.23 14.95 -5.73
CA ARG A 54 -19.30 13.82 -5.58
C ARG A 54 -19.99 12.50 -5.94
N PHE A 55 -19.37 11.74 -6.82
CA PHE A 55 -19.71 10.37 -7.15
C PHE A 55 -18.51 9.48 -6.85
N LYS A 56 -18.57 8.69 -5.77
CA LYS A 56 -17.41 7.96 -5.22
C LYS A 56 -16.24 8.91 -4.94
N ASN A 57 -15.10 8.75 -5.60
CA ASN A 57 -13.95 9.65 -5.47
C ASN A 57 -13.80 10.60 -6.67
N GLU A 58 -14.83 10.69 -7.53
CA GLU A 58 -14.91 11.65 -8.62
C GLU A 58 -15.78 12.83 -8.20
N ILE A 59 -15.35 14.02 -8.62
CA ILE A 59 -16.07 15.26 -8.40
C ILE A 59 -16.38 15.86 -9.76
N VAL A 60 -17.66 16.19 -9.97
CA VAL A 60 -18.11 17.02 -11.07
C VAL A 60 -18.73 18.30 -10.53
N TYR A 61 -18.76 19.33 -11.35
CA TYR A 61 -19.37 20.61 -11.02
C TYR A 61 -20.58 20.85 -11.89
N THR A 62 -21.66 21.36 -11.30
CA THR A 62 -22.92 21.57 -12.01
C THR A 62 -23.61 22.85 -11.59
N THR A 63 -24.45 23.40 -12.47
CA THR A 63 -25.35 24.50 -12.12
C THR A 63 -26.53 24.00 -11.27
N GLY A 64 -27.15 24.88 -10.48
CA GLY A 64 -28.25 24.50 -9.57
C GLY A 64 -29.51 23.96 -10.27
N ASP A 65 -29.67 24.29 -11.55
CA ASP A 65 -30.73 23.79 -12.43
C ASP A 65 -30.35 22.47 -13.14
N ALA A 66 -29.11 21.99 -12.98
CA ALA A 66 -28.53 20.84 -13.67
C ALA A 66 -28.45 20.98 -15.22
N GLU A 67 -28.52 22.19 -15.77
CA GLU A 67 -28.40 22.38 -17.23
C GLU A 67 -26.96 22.20 -17.73
N TYR A 68 -25.97 22.51 -16.90
CA TYR A 68 -24.55 22.41 -17.25
C TYR A 68 -23.80 21.53 -16.26
N VAL A 69 -22.86 20.75 -16.79
CA VAL A 69 -21.90 19.98 -16.00
C VAL A 69 -20.52 20.10 -16.59
N PHE A 70 -19.50 20.17 -15.74
CA PHE A 70 -18.11 20.14 -16.15
C PHE A 70 -17.26 19.32 -15.18
N ASN A 71 -16.20 18.73 -15.73
CA ASN A 71 -15.20 17.98 -14.98
C ASN A 71 -13.88 18.76 -15.03
N GLY A 72 -13.17 18.83 -13.91
CA GLY A 72 -11.89 19.48 -13.79
C GLY A 72 -11.56 19.86 -12.35
N SER A 73 -10.54 20.71 -12.19
CA SER A 73 -10.16 21.24 -10.89
C SER A 73 -10.61 22.69 -10.70
N LEU A 74 -11.28 22.95 -9.59
CA LEU A 74 -11.58 24.30 -9.11
C LEU A 74 -10.37 24.86 -8.35
N ILE A 75 -9.58 25.71 -9.01
CA ILE A 75 -8.37 26.31 -8.44
C ILE A 75 -8.63 27.77 -8.07
N LYS A 76 -8.46 28.10 -6.78
CA LYS A 76 -8.51 29.47 -6.29
C LYS A 76 -7.19 30.18 -6.60
N ILE A 77 -7.18 30.98 -7.67
CA ILE A 77 -5.98 31.65 -8.20
C ILE A 77 -5.19 32.44 -7.15
N LYS A 78 -5.88 33.18 -6.27
CA LYS A 78 -5.24 34.02 -5.24
C LYS A 78 -4.37 33.20 -4.27
N THR A 79 -4.82 32.00 -3.89
CA THR A 79 -4.12 31.12 -2.95
C THR A 79 -3.40 29.97 -3.63
N LYS A 80 -3.61 29.79 -4.94
CA LYS A 80 -3.21 28.62 -5.74
C LYS A 80 -3.73 27.29 -5.17
N GLU A 81 -4.80 27.37 -4.39
CA GLU A 81 -5.39 26.21 -3.74
C GLU A 81 -6.32 25.47 -4.70
N ASN A 82 -6.12 24.17 -4.84
CA ASN A 82 -7.02 23.31 -5.60
C ASN A 82 -8.11 22.77 -4.67
N LEU A 83 -9.30 23.37 -4.76
CA LEU A 83 -10.44 23.04 -3.88
C LEU A 83 -10.98 21.63 -4.15
N THR A 84 -10.95 21.18 -5.41
CA THR A 84 -11.32 19.80 -5.78
C THR A 84 -10.42 18.77 -5.11
N ASN A 85 -9.10 18.98 -5.17
CA ASN A 85 -8.14 18.08 -4.53
C ASN A 85 -8.30 18.08 -3.01
N ASN A 86 -8.64 19.23 -2.41
CA ASN A 86 -8.91 19.31 -0.98
C ASN A 86 -10.18 18.55 -0.58
N ALA A 87 -11.24 18.63 -1.37
CA ALA A 87 -12.47 17.87 -1.16
C ALA A 87 -12.22 16.35 -1.29
N ILE A 88 -11.49 15.92 -2.33
CA ILE A 88 -11.07 14.50 -2.51
C ILE A 88 -10.21 14.05 -1.33
N LYS A 89 -9.23 14.86 -0.92
CA LYS A 89 -8.38 14.58 0.24
C LYS A 89 -9.19 14.42 1.53
N ALA A 90 -10.14 15.31 1.78
CA ALA A 90 -11.00 15.24 2.96
C ALA A 90 -11.87 13.97 2.95
N PHE A 91 -12.38 13.59 1.78
CA PHE A 91 -13.12 12.34 1.63
C PHE A 91 -12.22 11.10 1.85
N ASN A 92 -11.05 11.05 1.21
CA ASN A 92 -10.07 9.97 1.42
C ASN A 92 -9.70 9.85 2.91
N LYS A 93 -9.48 10.98 3.59
CA LYS A 93 -9.20 11.00 5.03
C LYS A 93 -10.34 10.35 5.83
N SER A 94 -11.60 10.64 5.48
CA SER A 94 -12.76 10.04 6.15
C SER A 94 -12.84 8.51 6.01
N ILE A 95 -12.23 7.95 4.95
CA ILE A 95 -12.08 6.51 4.76
C ILE A 95 -10.89 6.00 5.57
N VAL A 96 -9.74 6.69 5.49
CA VAL A 96 -8.51 6.31 6.22
C VAL A 96 -8.72 6.29 7.73
N ASP A 97 -9.49 7.24 8.27
CA ASP A 97 -9.83 7.33 9.70
C ASP A 97 -10.64 6.10 10.20
N LYS A 98 -11.23 5.32 9.27
CA LYS A 98 -12.01 4.11 9.58
C LYS A 98 -11.20 2.82 9.37
N ILE A 99 -9.97 2.90 8.88
CA ILE A 99 -9.15 1.71 8.64
C ILE A 99 -8.71 1.13 9.99
N ASP A 100 -9.06 -0.14 10.23
CA ASP A 100 -8.51 -0.90 11.35
C ASP A 100 -7.04 -1.23 11.08
N LYS A 101 -6.14 -0.53 11.76
CA LYS A 101 -4.69 -0.71 11.61
C LYS A 101 -4.22 -2.12 11.99
N GLU A 102 -4.94 -2.85 12.84
CA GLU A 102 -4.55 -4.20 13.29
C GLU A 102 -4.76 -5.26 12.19
N LYS A 103 -5.57 -4.93 11.18
CA LYS A 103 -5.77 -5.74 9.98
C LYS A 103 -4.69 -5.49 8.93
N ALA A 104 -3.88 -4.44 9.05
CA ALA A 104 -2.76 -4.20 8.16
C ALA A 104 -1.52 -5.03 8.57
N ILE A 105 -0.59 -5.23 7.63
CA ILE A 105 0.76 -5.70 7.95
C ILE A 105 1.66 -4.47 8.09
N GLU A 106 2.15 -4.21 9.30
CA GLU A 106 2.92 -3.00 9.62
C GLU A 106 4.43 -3.26 9.56
N TYR A 107 5.14 -2.40 8.82
CA TYR A 107 6.59 -2.25 8.83
C TYR A 107 6.90 -0.89 9.44
N LYS A 108 7.24 -0.92 10.72
CA LYS A 108 7.40 0.28 11.54
C LYS A 108 8.71 1.02 11.23
N ALA A 109 8.68 2.34 11.30
CA ALA A 109 9.87 3.17 11.25
C ALA A 109 10.90 2.73 12.30
N SER A 110 12.19 2.70 11.92
CA SER A 110 13.27 2.23 12.78
C SER A 110 13.73 3.28 13.81
N GLY A 111 13.30 4.54 13.64
CA GLY A 111 13.63 5.67 14.53
C GLY A 111 12.40 6.54 14.82
N GLU A 112 12.55 7.86 14.76
CA GLU A 112 11.43 8.79 14.88
C GLU A 112 10.41 8.54 13.75
N GLU A 113 9.17 8.22 14.13
CA GLU A 113 8.06 8.06 13.18
C GLU A 113 7.57 9.43 12.72
N LYS A 114 7.94 9.80 11.50
CA LYS A 114 7.59 11.09 10.87
C LYS A 114 6.32 10.99 10.04
N TYR A 115 6.09 9.84 9.41
CA TYR A 115 4.98 9.60 8.50
C TYR A 115 4.45 8.18 8.66
N ILE A 116 3.13 8.03 8.51
CA ILE A 116 2.46 6.73 8.37
C ILE A 116 1.72 6.73 7.04
N VAL A 117 1.91 5.66 6.26
CA VAL A 117 1.22 5.45 4.99
C VAL A 117 0.56 4.07 4.96
N TYR A 118 -0.67 4.02 4.44
CA TYR A 118 -1.29 2.78 4.02
C TYR A 118 -0.92 2.51 2.56
N ALA A 119 -0.35 1.36 2.27
CA ALA A 119 0.05 0.96 0.93
C ALA A 119 -0.82 -0.21 0.46
N PHE A 120 -1.66 0.04 -0.56
CA PHE A 120 -2.41 -1.00 -1.25
C PHE A 120 -1.48 -1.75 -2.19
N VAL A 121 -1.30 -3.05 -1.94
CA VAL A 121 -0.34 -3.89 -2.66
C VAL A 121 -0.94 -5.20 -3.14
N ASP A 122 -0.31 -5.75 -4.17
CA ASP A 122 -0.63 -7.03 -4.78
C ASP A 122 0.66 -7.85 -4.84
N VAL A 123 0.65 -9.07 -4.31
CA VAL A 123 1.83 -9.97 -4.26
C VAL A 123 2.34 -10.37 -5.65
N GLU A 124 1.48 -10.30 -6.67
CA GLU A 124 1.87 -10.58 -8.06
C GLU A 124 2.36 -9.32 -8.82
N CYS A 125 2.29 -8.14 -8.20
CA CYS A 125 2.69 -6.89 -8.85
C CYS A 125 4.21 -6.65 -8.74
N PRO A 126 4.95 -6.57 -9.88
CA PRO A 126 6.40 -6.32 -9.85
C PRO A 126 6.79 -5.00 -9.17
N TYR A 127 5.97 -3.96 -9.31
CA TYR A 127 6.21 -2.68 -8.64
C TYR A 127 5.92 -2.72 -7.14
N CYS A 128 5.01 -3.59 -6.68
CA CYS A 128 4.83 -3.84 -5.25
C CYS A 128 6.06 -4.52 -4.67
N LYS A 129 6.63 -5.50 -5.38
CA LYS A 129 7.91 -6.12 -5.00
C LYS A 129 9.06 -5.11 -4.96
N LYS A 130 9.13 -4.18 -5.93
CA LYS A 130 10.10 -3.07 -5.90
C LYS A 130 9.87 -2.16 -4.70
N LEU A 131 8.64 -1.74 -4.42
CA LEU A 131 8.32 -0.95 -3.22
C LEU A 131 8.76 -1.67 -1.95
N HIS A 132 8.51 -2.99 -1.87
CA HIS A 132 8.83 -3.79 -0.71
C HIS A 132 10.35 -3.80 -0.42
N LYS A 133 11.19 -3.83 -1.46
CA LYS A 133 12.65 -3.66 -1.32
C LYS A 133 13.07 -2.30 -0.76
N GLU A 134 12.27 -1.26 -0.98
CA GLU A 134 12.52 0.10 -0.47
C GLU A 134 12.07 0.28 1.00
N VAL A 135 11.27 -0.64 1.56
CA VAL A 135 10.64 -0.49 2.89
C VAL A 135 11.68 -0.25 3.99
N LYS A 136 12.81 -0.95 3.95
CA LYS A 136 13.89 -0.72 4.92
C LYS A 136 14.40 0.72 4.88
N ALA A 137 14.66 1.27 3.69
CA ALA A 137 15.10 2.64 3.53
C ALA A 137 14.00 3.65 3.90
N LEU A 138 12.72 3.34 3.64
CA LEU A 138 11.58 4.13 4.10
C LEU A 138 11.50 4.16 5.64
N ASN A 139 11.66 3.01 6.30
CA ASN A 139 11.63 2.90 7.75
C ASN A 139 12.79 3.66 8.41
N GLU A 140 14.00 3.57 7.84
CA GLU A 140 15.17 4.37 8.25
C GLU A 140 14.92 5.88 8.04
N GLY A 141 14.15 6.24 7.00
CA GLY A 141 13.69 7.62 6.74
C GLY A 141 12.56 8.12 7.65
N GLY A 142 12.08 7.32 8.61
CA GLY A 142 11.01 7.68 9.52
C GLY A 142 9.60 7.44 8.98
N VAL A 143 9.44 6.58 7.95
CA VAL A 143 8.14 6.22 7.38
C VAL A 143 7.71 4.84 7.87
N THR A 144 6.55 4.75 8.51
CA THR A 144 5.87 3.49 8.81
C THR A 144 4.96 3.14 7.64
N VAL A 145 5.12 1.92 7.11
CA VAL A 145 4.34 1.41 5.97
C VAL A 145 3.37 0.35 6.48
N ARG A 146 2.08 0.56 6.28
CA ARG A 146 1.01 -0.40 6.59
C ARG A 146 0.45 -0.96 5.30
N TYR A 147 0.72 -2.23 5.02
CA TYR A 147 0.20 -2.87 3.82
C TYR A 147 -1.27 -3.27 3.97
N LEU A 148 -2.03 -3.00 2.91
CA LEU A 148 -3.40 -3.48 2.71
C LEU A 148 -3.42 -4.27 1.39
N ALA A 149 -4.14 -5.38 1.38
CA ALA A 149 -4.20 -6.25 0.22
C ALA A 149 -5.13 -5.68 -0.86
N TYR A 150 -4.68 -5.70 -2.11
CA TYR A 150 -5.45 -5.24 -3.26
C TYR A 150 -5.20 -6.12 -4.49
N PRO A 151 -5.82 -7.32 -4.58
CA PRO A 151 -5.64 -8.23 -5.71
C PRO A 151 -6.19 -7.59 -6.97
N ARG A 152 -5.33 -7.16 -7.91
CA ARG A 152 -5.78 -6.44 -9.11
C ARG A 152 -6.64 -7.30 -10.04
N ALA A 153 -6.43 -8.61 -10.01
CA ALA A 153 -7.23 -9.60 -10.73
C ALA A 153 -8.57 -9.92 -10.04
N GLY A 154 -8.90 -9.24 -8.93
CA GLY A 154 -10.14 -9.42 -8.18
C GLY A 154 -10.03 -10.48 -7.08
N MET A 155 -11.10 -10.60 -6.29
CA MET A 155 -11.15 -11.48 -5.11
C MET A 155 -11.12 -12.97 -5.44
N ASP A 156 -11.48 -13.36 -6.66
CA ASP A 156 -11.46 -14.77 -7.10
C ASP A 156 -10.08 -15.24 -7.58
N SER A 157 -9.08 -14.35 -7.60
CA SER A 157 -7.74 -14.63 -8.11
C SER A 157 -6.86 -15.45 -7.16
N GLU A 158 -5.82 -16.09 -7.71
CA GLU A 158 -4.78 -16.77 -6.90
C GLU A 158 -4.01 -15.78 -6.02
N ALA A 159 -3.83 -14.53 -6.47
CA ALA A 159 -3.28 -13.46 -5.67
C ALA A 159 -4.11 -13.21 -4.40
N ALA A 160 -5.44 -13.19 -4.51
CA ALA A 160 -6.33 -13.00 -3.37
C ALA A 160 -6.21 -14.15 -2.35
N LYS A 161 -6.17 -15.40 -2.81
CA LYS A 161 -5.97 -16.59 -1.96
C LYS A 161 -4.61 -16.58 -1.27
N THR A 162 -3.57 -16.21 -2.01
CA THR A 162 -2.21 -16.09 -1.49
C THR A 162 -2.13 -15.02 -0.41
N MET A 163 -2.72 -13.84 -0.66
CA MET A 163 -2.77 -12.76 0.34
C MET A 163 -3.61 -13.14 1.56
N ALA A 164 -4.74 -13.84 1.40
CA ALA A 164 -5.50 -14.35 2.53
C ALA A 164 -4.67 -15.29 3.41
N THR A 165 -3.86 -16.15 2.79
CA THR A 165 -2.92 -17.04 3.49
C THR A 165 -1.86 -16.25 4.26
N ILE A 166 -1.25 -15.24 3.64
CA ILE A 166 -0.26 -14.36 4.27
C ILE A 166 -0.86 -13.62 5.47
N TRP A 167 -2.07 -13.07 5.32
CA TRP A 167 -2.76 -12.35 6.41
C TRP A 167 -3.20 -13.25 7.56
N CYS A 168 -3.31 -14.55 7.31
CA CYS A 168 -3.59 -15.57 8.32
C CYS A 168 -2.35 -16.16 8.98
N ALA A 169 -1.15 -15.87 8.46
CA ALA A 169 0.08 -16.39 9.00
C ALA A 169 0.29 -15.89 10.44
N THR A 170 0.90 -16.74 11.27
CA THR A 170 1.32 -16.35 12.63
C THR A 170 2.31 -15.19 12.57
N ASP A 171 3.24 -15.24 11.61
CA ASP A 171 4.16 -14.15 11.29
C ASP A 171 3.83 -13.60 9.90
N LYS A 172 2.96 -12.59 9.86
CA LYS A 172 2.49 -11.97 8.62
C LYS A 172 3.60 -11.23 7.89
N ASN A 173 4.52 -10.59 8.63
CA ASN A 173 5.65 -9.86 8.06
C ASN A 173 6.57 -10.82 7.31
N ASN A 174 7.00 -11.91 7.96
CA ASN A 174 7.84 -12.90 7.29
C ASN A 174 7.11 -13.56 6.10
N ALA A 175 5.81 -13.88 6.23
CA ALA A 175 5.04 -14.45 5.13
C ALA A 175 4.96 -13.48 3.91
N LEU A 176 4.79 -12.19 4.16
CA LEU A 176 4.76 -11.17 3.10
C LEU A 176 6.15 -10.96 2.49
N ASP A 177 7.20 -10.89 3.31
CA ASP A 177 8.59 -10.72 2.87
C ASP A 177 8.96 -11.79 1.85
N VAL A 178 8.63 -13.05 2.16
CA VAL A 178 8.92 -14.19 1.29
C VAL A 178 8.10 -14.14 0.00
N ALA A 179 6.81 -13.75 0.05
CA ALA A 179 5.97 -13.62 -1.14
C ALA A 179 6.40 -12.47 -2.06
N MET A 180 7.01 -11.41 -1.50
CA MET A 180 7.43 -10.22 -2.22
C MET A 180 8.84 -10.31 -2.80
N VAL A 181 9.53 -11.44 -2.64
CA VAL A 181 10.80 -11.69 -3.34
C VAL A 181 10.54 -11.81 -4.84
N GLU A 182 11.36 -11.12 -5.64
CA GLU A 182 11.21 -11.03 -7.09
C GLU A 182 11.46 -12.37 -7.79
N GLN A 183 12.24 -13.24 -7.14
CA GLN A 183 12.56 -14.59 -7.57
C GLN A 183 12.73 -15.45 -6.31
N LEU A 184 11.74 -16.29 -6.00
CA LEU A 184 12.01 -17.43 -5.14
C LEU A 184 12.87 -18.38 -5.96
N ASP A 185 13.99 -18.81 -5.40
CA ASP A 185 14.68 -19.97 -5.96
C ASP A 185 13.64 -21.10 -6.12
N PRO A 186 13.56 -21.80 -7.27
CA PRO A 186 12.58 -22.86 -7.48
C PRO A 186 12.59 -23.93 -6.38
N SER A 187 13.72 -24.13 -5.71
CA SER A 187 13.83 -25.00 -4.53
C SER A 187 13.08 -24.43 -3.30
N LEU A 188 13.17 -23.12 -3.06
CA LEU A 188 12.42 -22.42 -2.01
C LEU A 188 10.92 -22.42 -2.29
N GLU A 189 10.51 -22.27 -3.55
CA GLU A 189 9.11 -22.33 -3.95
C GLU A 189 8.50 -23.73 -3.73
N ALA A 190 9.28 -24.79 -3.97
CA ALA A 190 8.90 -26.18 -3.70
C ALA A 190 8.78 -26.46 -2.19
N ILE A 191 9.69 -25.91 -1.38
CA ILE A 191 9.67 -26.04 0.09
C ILE A 191 8.43 -25.35 0.67
N MET A 192 8.07 -24.16 0.18
CA MET A 192 6.89 -23.43 0.66
C MET A 192 5.56 -24.08 0.26
N LYS A 193 5.47 -24.66 -0.94
CA LYS A 193 4.26 -25.37 -1.42
C LYS A 193 3.96 -26.66 -0.64
N GLN A 194 4.92 -27.19 0.12
CA GLN A 194 4.76 -28.44 0.88
C GLN A 194 4.33 -28.24 2.35
N GLY A 195 4.11 -26.98 2.79
CA GLY A 195 3.44 -26.68 4.06
C GLY A 195 4.13 -27.21 5.34
N SER A 196 5.38 -27.66 5.25
CA SER A 196 6.10 -28.32 6.35
C SER A 196 7.54 -27.83 6.37
N ILE A 197 7.76 -26.64 6.92
CA ILE A 197 9.12 -26.14 7.17
C ILE A 197 9.43 -26.34 8.65
N ASP A 198 10.21 -27.36 8.98
CA ASP A 198 10.86 -27.43 10.29
C ASP A 198 12.07 -26.47 10.29
N ILE A 199 11.82 -25.27 10.80
CA ILE A 199 12.81 -24.19 10.91
C ILE A 199 14.05 -24.65 11.72
N GLN A 200 13.91 -25.58 12.66
CA GLN A 200 15.03 -26.06 13.47
C GLN A 200 15.95 -26.98 12.67
N GLU A 201 15.38 -27.87 11.86
CA GLU A 201 16.17 -28.77 11.01
C GLU A 201 16.88 -27.98 9.90
N MET A 202 16.21 -27.01 9.27
CA MET A 202 16.85 -26.12 8.29
C MET A 202 17.95 -25.26 8.90
N THR A 203 17.73 -24.70 10.10
CA THR A 203 18.76 -23.87 10.77
C THR A 203 19.99 -24.70 11.13
N LYS A 204 19.80 -25.97 11.49
CA LYS A 204 20.91 -26.90 11.74
C LYS A 204 21.71 -27.18 10.47
N ASP A 205 21.03 -27.48 9.36
CA ASP A 205 21.67 -27.75 8.07
C ASP A 205 22.41 -26.51 7.53
N LEU A 206 21.82 -25.31 7.70
CA LEU A 206 22.44 -24.06 7.29
C LEU A 206 23.72 -23.77 8.08
N LYS A 207 23.73 -24.06 9.39
CA LYS A 207 24.92 -23.91 10.25
C LYS A 207 26.02 -24.89 9.85
N GLU A 208 25.67 -26.15 9.61
CA GLU A 208 26.63 -27.19 9.20
C GLU A 208 27.29 -26.83 7.85
N ASN A 209 26.49 -26.34 6.88
CA ASN A 209 26.99 -25.84 5.61
C ASN A 209 27.90 -24.61 5.76
N HIS A 210 27.53 -23.68 6.65
CA HIS A 210 28.33 -22.50 6.90
C HIS A 210 29.71 -22.84 7.47
N GLU A 211 29.79 -23.78 8.40
CA GLU A 211 31.06 -24.23 9.00
C GLU A 211 31.98 -24.92 7.98
N ILE A 212 31.43 -25.76 7.09
CA ILE A 212 32.20 -26.42 6.04
C ILE A 212 32.76 -25.39 5.04
N MET A 213 31.96 -24.41 4.64
CA MET A 213 32.40 -23.36 3.72
C MET A 213 33.45 -22.43 4.33
N GLN A 214 33.38 -22.18 5.64
CA GLN A 214 34.44 -21.46 6.35
C GLN A 214 35.76 -22.24 6.36
N LYS A 215 35.72 -23.57 6.56
CA LYS A 215 36.91 -24.43 6.50
C LYS A 215 37.55 -24.43 5.12
N LEU A 216 36.74 -24.50 4.05
CA LEU A 216 37.20 -24.42 2.66
C LEU A 216 37.89 -23.08 2.38
N ASN A 217 37.27 -21.96 2.75
CA ASN A 217 37.86 -20.62 2.55
C ASN A 217 39.22 -20.49 3.26
N LYS A 218 39.29 -20.95 4.52
CA LYS A 218 40.54 -20.94 5.30
C LYS A 218 41.62 -21.86 4.70
N ALA A 219 41.24 -22.95 4.05
CA ALA A 219 42.17 -23.82 3.33
C ALA A 219 42.69 -23.12 2.07
N ILE A 220 41.80 -22.52 1.28
CA ILE A 220 42.12 -21.79 0.05
C ILE A 220 43.05 -20.59 0.32
N GLU A 221 42.89 -19.89 1.45
CA GLU A 221 43.76 -18.77 1.86
C GLU A 221 45.25 -19.13 1.98
N LYS A 222 45.58 -20.42 2.13
CA LYS A 222 46.98 -20.89 2.20
C LYS A 222 47.65 -20.99 0.83
N GLY A 223 46.89 -21.00 -0.27
CA GLY A 223 47.43 -21.00 -1.63
C GLY A 223 47.91 -19.61 -2.04
N LYS A 224 49.15 -19.49 -2.55
CA LYS A 224 49.74 -18.21 -2.96
C LYS A 224 49.40 -17.86 -4.41
N THR A 225 49.14 -18.87 -5.24
CA THR A 225 48.72 -18.69 -6.65
C THR A 225 47.31 -19.22 -6.90
N SER A 226 46.67 -18.77 -7.99
CA SER A 226 45.34 -19.22 -8.37
C SER A 226 45.29 -20.73 -8.66
N GLU A 227 46.36 -21.31 -9.19
CA GLU A 227 46.45 -22.75 -9.46
C GLU A 227 46.53 -23.56 -8.16
N GLU A 228 47.33 -23.11 -7.20
CA GLU A 228 47.42 -23.72 -5.87
C GLU A 228 46.08 -23.67 -5.13
N LYS A 229 45.38 -22.54 -5.21
CA LYS A 229 44.04 -22.38 -4.62
C LYS A 229 43.03 -23.35 -5.20
N VAL A 230 43.03 -23.53 -6.52
CA VAL A 230 42.14 -24.48 -7.20
C VAL A 230 42.50 -25.92 -6.84
N GLN A 231 43.78 -26.24 -6.71
CA GLN A 231 44.22 -27.57 -6.29
C GLN A 231 43.80 -27.88 -4.84
N ILE A 232 44.00 -26.94 -3.92
CA ILE A 232 43.56 -27.07 -2.51
C ILE A 232 42.05 -27.25 -2.44
N ALA A 233 41.28 -26.49 -3.23
CA ALA A 233 39.83 -26.64 -3.27
C ALA A 233 39.42 -28.04 -3.77
N ARG A 234 40.05 -28.56 -4.83
CA ARG A 234 39.75 -29.92 -5.33
C ARG A 234 40.09 -31.00 -4.30
N GLU A 235 41.22 -30.87 -3.61
CA GLU A 235 41.64 -31.82 -2.57
C GLU A 235 40.69 -31.78 -1.37
N PHE A 236 40.31 -30.58 -0.91
CA PHE A 236 39.34 -30.39 0.16
C PHE A 236 37.98 -31.02 -0.18
N MET A 237 37.47 -30.76 -1.39
CA MET A 237 36.22 -31.35 -1.87
C MET A 237 36.30 -32.88 -1.95
N LYS A 238 37.47 -33.44 -2.28
CA LYS A 238 37.70 -34.89 -2.32
C LYS A 238 37.75 -35.50 -0.91
N GLU A 239 38.39 -34.83 0.03
CA GLU A 239 38.52 -35.27 1.43
C GLU A 239 37.18 -35.22 2.16
N HIS A 240 36.39 -34.16 1.93
CA HIS A 240 35.09 -33.96 2.57
C HIS A 240 33.93 -34.48 1.70
N LYS A 241 34.24 -35.30 0.69
CA LYS A 241 33.25 -35.84 -0.26
C LYS A 241 32.07 -36.52 0.43
N ALA A 242 32.30 -37.25 1.51
CA ALA A 242 31.20 -37.92 2.24
C ALA A 242 30.27 -36.93 2.98
N GLU A 243 30.76 -35.75 3.35
CA GLU A 243 29.96 -34.67 3.95
C GLU A 243 29.15 -33.97 2.86
N PHE A 244 29.79 -33.63 1.72
CA PHE A 244 29.10 -33.09 0.56
C PHE A 244 28.06 -34.06 -0.04
N ASP A 245 28.39 -35.34 -0.18
CA ASP A 245 27.47 -36.37 -0.67
C ASP A 245 26.28 -36.59 0.30
N LYS A 246 26.45 -36.32 1.62
CA LYS A 246 25.34 -36.35 2.59
C LYS A 246 24.42 -35.15 2.43
N LEU A 247 24.98 -33.97 2.13
CA LEU A 247 24.22 -32.76 1.85
C LEU A 247 23.43 -32.91 0.55
N ASP A 248 24.05 -33.47 -0.50
CA ASP A 248 23.39 -33.78 -1.78
C ASP A 248 22.27 -34.81 -1.59
N LYS A 249 22.52 -35.90 -0.86
CA LYS A 249 21.48 -36.93 -0.56
C LYS A 249 20.35 -36.42 0.35
N LYS A 250 20.61 -35.41 1.19
CA LYS A 250 19.56 -34.77 2.01
C LYS A 250 18.67 -33.87 1.14
N ALA A 251 19.24 -33.25 0.12
CA ALA A 251 18.49 -32.54 -0.92
C ALA A 251 17.67 -33.50 -1.84
N GLU A 252 18.07 -34.76 -1.97
CA GLU A 252 17.40 -35.76 -2.84
C GLU A 252 16.32 -36.62 -2.15
N LYS A 253 16.19 -36.63 -0.82
CA LYS A 253 15.15 -37.45 -0.15
C LYS A 253 13.74 -36.86 -0.37
N PRO A 254 12.77 -37.62 -0.92
CA PRO A 254 11.38 -37.23 -0.82
C PRO A 254 10.95 -37.31 0.64
N ALA A 255 10.34 -36.24 1.14
CA ALA A 255 9.77 -36.20 2.48
C ALA A 255 8.76 -37.35 2.69
N PRO A 256 8.68 -37.94 3.90
CA PRO A 256 7.73 -39.01 4.20
C PRO A 256 6.29 -38.55 3.91
N ALA A 257 5.50 -39.46 3.33
CA ALA A 257 4.14 -39.22 2.88
C ALA A 257 3.29 -38.50 3.94
N ALA A 258 2.63 -37.44 3.50
CA ALA A 258 1.70 -36.64 4.28
C ALA A 258 0.69 -37.52 5.02
N LYS A 259 0.65 -37.43 6.35
CA LYS A 259 -0.59 -37.68 7.09
C LYS A 259 -1.48 -36.46 6.89
N ALA A 260 -2.74 -36.74 6.58
CA ALA A 260 -3.76 -35.79 6.16
C ALA A 260 -3.72 -34.45 6.91
N ALA A 261 -3.87 -33.37 6.14
CA ALA A 261 -4.09 -32.02 6.63
C ALA A 261 -5.22 -32.01 7.67
N PRO A 262 -5.05 -31.34 8.82
CA PRO A 262 -6.19 -31.07 9.68
C PRO A 262 -7.08 -30.01 9.01
N GLU A 263 -8.36 -30.15 9.31
CA GLU A 263 -9.53 -29.52 8.71
C GLU A 263 -9.47 -27.99 8.56
N LYS A 264 -10.22 -27.46 7.57
CA LYS A 264 -10.51 -26.02 7.40
C LYS A 264 -10.92 -25.41 8.75
N SER A 265 -10.08 -24.56 9.31
CA SER A 265 -10.37 -23.85 10.56
C SER A 265 -10.98 -22.48 10.29
N GLU A 266 -11.87 -22.07 11.19
CA GLU A 266 -12.57 -20.77 11.33
C GLU A 266 -11.65 -19.53 11.13
N LYS A 267 -10.34 -19.71 11.31
CA LYS A 267 -9.30 -18.69 11.09
C LYS A 267 -9.16 -18.30 9.60
N SER A 268 -9.34 -19.25 8.67
CA SER A 268 -9.17 -19.05 7.22
C SER A 268 -10.29 -18.20 6.59
N GLU A 269 -11.53 -18.38 7.04
CA GLU A 269 -12.68 -17.57 6.58
C GLU A 269 -12.55 -16.11 7.02
N ASN A 270 -12.01 -15.87 8.21
CA ASN A 270 -11.77 -14.52 8.74
C ASN A 270 -10.73 -13.74 7.91
N CYS A 271 -9.65 -14.37 7.46
CA CYS A 271 -8.62 -13.67 6.67
C CYS A 271 -9.09 -13.33 5.26
N THR A 272 -9.93 -14.16 4.65
CA THR A 272 -10.55 -13.83 3.36
C THR A 272 -11.42 -12.58 3.48
N ALA A 273 -12.19 -12.46 4.56
CA ALA A 273 -12.97 -11.26 4.86
C ALA A 273 -12.08 -10.01 5.06
N ILE A 274 -10.91 -10.15 5.69
CA ILE A 274 -9.92 -9.06 5.80
C ILE A 274 -9.44 -8.61 4.41
N ILE A 275 -9.13 -9.53 3.50
CA ILE A 275 -8.72 -9.17 2.14
C ILE A 275 -9.87 -8.47 1.39
N GLU A 276 -11.10 -8.96 1.56
CA GLU A 276 -12.28 -8.35 0.94
C GLU A 276 -12.53 -6.91 1.46
N GLU A 277 -12.37 -6.69 2.76
CA GLU A 277 -12.44 -5.38 3.38
C GLU A 277 -11.38 -4.43 2.79
N HIS A 278 -10.13 -4.87 2.71
CA HIS A 278 -9.05 -4.09 2.09
C HIS A 278 -9.35 -3.77 0.62
N TYR A 279 -9.85 -4.74 -0.14
CA TYR A 279 -10.20 -4.56 -1.54
C TYR A 279 -11.31 -3.52 -1.71
N LYS A 280 -12.38 -3.59 -0.91
CA LYS A 280 -13.48 -2.60 -0.90
C LYS A 280 -13.01 -1.20 -0.47
N LEU A 281 -12.11 -1.11 0.51
CA LEU A 281 -11.48 0.16 0.90
C LEU A 281 -10.70 0.76 -0.28
N GLY A 282 -9.88 -0.05 -0.96
CA GLY A 282 -9.13 0.39 -2.13
C GLY A 282 -10.04 0.86 -3.27
N GLN A 283 -11.17 0.18 -3.51
CA GLN A 283 -12.17 0.61 -4.50
C GLN A 283 -12.79 1.96 -4.12
N SER A 284 -13.11 2.16 -2.84
CA SER A 284 -13.68 3.42 -2.34
C SER A 284 -12.70 4.60 -2.47
N LEU A 285 -11.41 4.31 -2.32
CA LEU A 285 -10.30 5.26 -2.52
C LEU A 285 -9.83 5.38 -3.98
N GLN A 286 -10.50 4.67 -4.91
CA GLN A 286 -10.14 4.58 -6.33
C GLN A 286 -8.67 4.20 -6.56
N VAL A 287 -8.21 3.15 -5.89
CA VAL A 287 -6.93 2.52 -6.18
C VAL A 287 -7.00 1.89 -7.58
N ALA A 288 -6.46 2.59 -8.58
CA ALA A 288 -6.47 2.15 -9.97
C ALA A 288 -5.29 1.22 -10.31
N ALA A 289 -4.20 1.31 -9.55
CA ALA A 289 -3.00 0.49 -9.74
C ALA A 289 -2.30 0.24 -8.40
N THR A 290 -1.49 -0.81 -8.34
CA THR A 290 -0.66 -1.12 -7.17
C THR A 290 0.83 -0.97 -7.53
N PRO A 291 1.67 -0.45 -6.60
CA PRO A 291 1.29 0.05 -5.29
C PRO A 291 0.55 1.40 -5.39
N SER A 292 -0.34 1.66 -4.43
CA SER A 292 -0.94 2.98 -4.20
C SER A 292 -0.83 3.30 -2.73
N LEU A 293 -0.20 4.42 -2.38
CA LEU A 293 0.04 4.83 -1.01
C LEU A 293 -0.93 5.95 -0.63
N ILE A 294 -1.47 5.91 0.59
CA ILE A 294 -2.36 6.92 1.13
C ILE A 294 -1.88 7.29 2.53
N THR A 295 -1.73 8.59 2.76
CA THR A 295 -1.33 9.12 4.07
C THR A 295 -2.51 9.16 5.04
N LEU A 296 -2.22 9.32 6.34
CA LEU A 296 -3.27 9.55 7.35
C LEU A 296 -4.11 10.81 7.09
N ASN A 297 -3.59 11.78 6.35
CA ASN A 297 -4.29 13.01 6.00
C ASN A 297 -5.14 12.87 4.71
N GLY A 298 -5.15 11.70 4.08
CA GLY A 298 -5.92 11.44 2.84
C GLY A 298 -5.19 11.82 1.55
N ASP A 299 -3.95 12.31 1.63
CA ASP A 299 -3.11 12.52 0.44
C ASP A 299 -2.74 11.17 -0.19
N LYS A 300 -2.88 11.05 -1.51
CA LYS A 300 -2.63 9.83 -2.28
C LYS A 300 -1.37 9.96 -3.14
N ILE A 301 -0.57 8.90 -3.19
CA ILE A 301 0.59 8.74 -4.08
C ILE A 301 0.35 7.47 -4.90
N ASP A 302 0.01 7.65 -6.17
CA ASP A 302 -0.18 6.53 -7.09
C ASP A 302 1.17 6.03 -7.64
N GLY A 303 1.31 4.71 -7.71
CA GLY A 303 2.45 4.03 -8.31
C GLY A 303 3.68 3.89 -7.38
N TYR A 304 4.69 3.22 -7.92
CA TYR A 304 5.99 3.05 -7.25
C TYR A 304 6.89 4.26 -7.45
N ASP A 305 7.65 4.58 -6.41
CA ASP A 305 8.82 5.44 -6.46
C ASP A 305 9.87 4.92 -5.47
N LYS A 306 11.14 5.31 -5.67
CA LYS A 306 12.24 5.01 -4.74
C LYS A 306 12.02 5.66 -3.37
N ALA A 307 12.62 5.09 -2.31
CA ALA A 307 12.46 5.58 -0.93
C ALA A 307 12.70 7.09 -0.78
N GLU A 308 13.83 7.59 -1.31
CA GLU A 308 14.19 9.02 -1.22
C GLU A 308 13.12 9.94 -1.82
N LYS A 309 12.57 9.57 -2.98
CA LYS A 309 11.55 10.36 -3.66
C LYS A 309 10.20 10.27 -2.95
N LEU A 310 9.84 9.11 -2.40
CA LEU A 310 8.64 8.96 -1.57
C LEU A 310 8.74 9.82 -0.30
N ILE A 311 9.87 9.80 0.40
CA ILE A 311 10.10 10.64 1.58
C ILE A 311 10.00 12.13 1.21
N ALA A 312 10.59 12.54 0.09
CA ALA A 312 10.49 13.92 -0.39
C ALA A 312 9.04 14.33 -0.72
N LYS A 313 8.24 13.44 -1.33
CA LYS A 313 6.81 13.68 -1.55
C LYS A 313 6.05 13.83 -0.24
N LEU A 314 6.29 12.93 0.72
CA LEU A 314 5.64 12.95 2.04
C LEU A 314 5.96 14.25 2.81
N ALA A 315 7.18 14.77 2.67
CA ALA A 315 7.57 16.05 3.27
C ALA A 315 6.84 17.27 2.66
N ASN A 316 6.35 17.15 1.41
CA ASN A 316 5.59 18.22 0.75
C ASN A 316 4.10 18.20 1.12
N PHE A 317 3.60 17.09 1.66
CA PHE A 317 2.23 17.06 2.18
C PHE A 317 2.17 17.86 3.47
N LYS A 318 1.20 18.77 3.54
CA LYS A 318 0.95 19.55 4.75
C LYS A 318 0.61 18.57 5.87
N LYS A 319 1.41 18.61 6.94
CA LYS A 319 1.15 17.90 8.19
C LYS A 319 -0.18 18.35 8.79
#